data_AF-A0A4Q3VWG7-F1
#
_entry.id   AF-A0A4Q3VWG7-F1
#
_cell.length_a   1.000
_cell.length_b   1.000
_cell.length_c   1.000
_cell.angle_alpha   90.00
_cell.angle_beta   90.00
_cell.angle_gamma   90.00
#
_symmetry.space_group_name_H-M   'P 1'
#
loop_
_entity.id
_entity.type
_entity.pdbx_description
1 polymer ?
#
loop_
_entity_poly.entity_id
_entity_poly.type
_entity_poly.pdbx_seq_one_letter_code
_entity_poly.pdbx_strand_id
1 'polypeptide(L)' 'MTSQEKLDAIISAADELKAENIETLEVRSKTPVADYFVVCSGTSDRHI' A
#
# COMPACT_ATOMS: atom_id res chain seq x y z
N MET A 1 0.99 14.88 7.93
CA MET A 1 0.81 13.70 7.06
C MET A 1 -0.66 13.52 6.73
N THR A 2 -1.05 13.96 5.54
CA THR A 2 -2.31 13.67 4.85
C THR A 2 -2.38 12.19 4.46
N SER A 3 -3.55 11.71 4.04
CA SER A 3 -3.72 10.33 3.58
C SER A 3 -2.88 10.02 2.33
N GLN A 4 -2.67 11.00 1.45
CA GLN A 4 -1.78 10.86 0.29
C GLN A 4 -0.31 10.75 0.72
N GLU A 5 0.14 11.61 1.65
CA GLU A 5 1.52 11.55 2.15
C GLU A 5 1.81 10.21 2.87
N LYS A 6 0.80 9.61 3.51
CA LYS A 6 0.92 8.25 4.07
C LYS A 6 0.99 7.19 3.00
N LEU A 7 0.19 7.31 1.95
CA LEU A 7 0.21 6.37 0.82
C LEU A 7 1.59 6.34 0.17
N ASP A 8 2.15 7.51 -0.14
CA ASP A 8 3.46 7.61 -0.79
C ASP A 8 4.57 7.02 0.08
N ALA A 9 4.53 7.26 1.40
CA ALA A 9 5.47 6.66 2.35
C ALA A 9 5.36 5.13 2.44
N ILE A 10 4.14 4.59 2.40
CA ILE A 10 3.90 3.14 2.44
C ILE A 10 4.40 2.48 1.15
N ILE A 11 4.14 3.08 -0.02
CA ILE A 11 4.62 2.57 -1.31
C ILE A 11 6.14 2.57 -1.33
N SER A 12 6.79 3.67 -0.91
CA SER A 12 8.25 3.76 -0.84
C SER A 12 8.84 2.68 0.06
N ALA A 13 8.25 2.45 1.25
CA ALA A 13 8.72 1.42 2.15
C ALA A 13 8.53 0.00 1.57
N ALA A 14 7.42 -0.26 0.87
CA ALA A 14 7.18 -1.53 0.20
C ALA A 14 8.17 -1.77 -0.96
N ASP A 15 8.47 -0.73 -1.74
CA ASP A 15 9.45 -0.78 -2.83
C ASP A 15 10.88 -1.00 -2.30
N GLU A 16 11.26 -0.34 -1.19
CA GLU A 16 12.54 -0.55 -0.51
C GLU A 16 12.74 -2.01 -0.06
N LEU A 17 11.65 -2.68 0.34
CA LEU A 17 11.65 -4.09 0.69
C LEU A 17 11.59 -5.02 -0.52
N LYS A 18 11.42 -4.49 -1.73
CA LYS A 18 11.26 -5.21 -3.00
C LYS A 18 9.94 -5.99 -3.09
N ALA A 19 8.86 -5.43 -2.55
CA ALA A 19 7.53 -5.99 -2.76
C ALA A 19 7.15 -5.96 -4.25
N GLU A 20 6.46 -7.00 -4.71
CA GLU A 20 6.01 -7.13 -6.10
C GLU A 20 4.54 -6.74 -6.26
N ASN A 21 4.16 -6.30 -7.47
CA ASN A 21 2.78 -5.98 -7.84
C ASN A 21 2.10 -5.00 -6.86
N ILE A 22 2.79 -3.89 -6.52
CA ILE A 22 2.25 -2.85 -5.65
C ILE A 22 1.14 -2.11 -6.40
N GLU A 23 -0.09 -2.29 -5.97
CA GLU A 23 -1.29 -1.67 -6.51
C GLU A 23 -1.99 -0.83 -5.45
N THR A 24 -2.56 0.30 -5.87
CA THR A 24 -3.29 1.21 -4.97
C THR A 24 -4.73 1.36 -5.42
N LEU A 25 -5.65 1.30 -4.47
CA LEU A 25 -7.07 1.49 -4.72
C LEU A 25 -7.61 2.60 -3.85
N GLU A 26 -8.21 3.61 -4.45
CA GLU A 26 -8.98 4.61 -3.73
C GLU A 26 -10.34 4.05 -3.34
N VAL A 27 -10.59 3.93 -2.04
CA VAL A 27 -11.79 3.25 -1.51
C VAL A 27 -12.74 4.18 -0.77
N ARG A 28 -12.44 5.48 -0.68
CA ARG A 28 -13.31 6.52 -0.06
C ARG A 28 -14.76 6.49 -0.58
N SER A 29 -14.93 6.22 -1.87
CA SER A 29 -16.25 6.16 -2.51
C SER A 29 -17.00 4.85 -2.26
N LYS A 30 -16.33 3.86 -1.66
CA LYS A 30 -16.84 2.50 -1.46
C LYS A 30 -17.07 2.16 0.01
N THR A 31 -16.25 2.71 0.91
CA THR A 31 -16.33 2.46 2.35
C THR A 31 -15.79 3.65 3.15
N PRO A 32 -16.37 3.97 4.32
CA PRO A 32 -15.83 4.99 5.21
C PRO A 32 -14.64 4.51 6.06
N VAL A 33 -14.24 3.23 5.95
CA VAL A 33 -13.21 2.63 6.82
C VAL A 33 -11.79 3.14 6.53
N ALA A 34 -11.48 3.42 5.27
CA ALA A 34 -10.15 3.84 4.83
C ALA A 34 -10.23 4.71 3.58
N ASP A 35 -9.15 5.46 3.30
CA ASP A 35 -9.05 6.26 2.08
C ASP A 35 -8.47 5.46 0.90
N TYR A 36 -7.44 4.66 1.18
CA TYR A 36 -6.71 3.86 0.20
C TYR A 36 -6.47 2.45 0.73
N PHE A 37 -6.53 1.47 -0.15
CA PHE A 37 -5.92 0.16 0.05
C PHE A 37 -4.66 0.07 -0.80
N VAL A 38 -3.62 -0.54 -0.22
CA VAL A 38 -2.38 -0.89 -0.92
C VAL A 38 -2.27 -2.39 -0.89
N VAL A 39 -2.13 -3.02 -2.05
CA VAL A 39 -1.98 -4.46 -2.19
C VAL A 39 -0.64 -4.73 -2.85
N CYS A 40 0.17 -5.60 -2.26
CA CYS A 40 1.45 -6.01 -2.80
C CYS A 40 1.74 -7.46 -2.38
N SER A 41 2.70 -8.11 -3.05
CA SER A 41 3.09 -9.50 -2.78
C SER A 41 4.55 -9.59 -2.35
N GLY A 42 4.81 -10.42 -1.35
CA GLY A 42 6.16 -10.88 -1.02
C GLY A 42 6.46 -12.19 -1.73
N THR A 43 7.74 -12.45 -2.00
CA THR A 43 8.21 -13.66 -2.70
C THR A 43 8.39 -14.88 -1.78
N SER A 44 8.29 -14.71 -0.45
CA SER A 44 8.36 -15.79 0.54
C SER A 44 7.75 -15.38 1.88
N ASP A 45 7.44 -16.34 2.74
CA ASP A 45 6.88 -16.08 4.08
C ASP A 45 7.79 -15.22 4.97
N ARG A 46 9.12 -15.24 4.75
CA ARG A 46 10.07 -14.39 5.48
C ARG A 46 10.06 -12.94 4.99
N HIS A 47 9.63 -12.72 3.75
CA HIS A 47 9.58 -11.41 3.11
C HIS A 47 8.26 -10.70 3.44
N ILE A 48 7.18 -11.46 3.65
CA ILE A 48 5.88 -10.96 4.10
C ILE A 48 5.94 -10.52 5.57
#